data_AF-A0ABD6BH67-F1
#
_entry.id   AF-A0ABD6BH67-F1
#
_cell.length_a   1.000
_cell.length_b   1.000
_cell.length_c   1.000
_cell.angle_alpha   90.00
_cell.angle_beta   90.00
_cell.angle_gamma   90.00
#
_symmetry.space_group_name_H-M   'P 1'
#
loop_
_entity.id
_entity.type
_entity.pdbx_description
1 polymer ?
#
loop_
_entity_poly.entity_id
_entity_poly.type
_entity_poly.pdbx_seq_one_letter_code
_entity_poly.pdbx_strand_id
1 'polypeptide(L)'
;MESPPEQRIRNARTGWQRAIELFDSYSIPATWAIVGHLLLDECEGTHRDHPASEFGWFSADPGGDETESEQWFGLPLVEEIIDADTDHELGCHSFSHVVFDRNQITTEIATAEVRRCNAIAHERGLSFSSFVFPRNVVGFRDVLSRHGFEAYRGASPPRWYDGSSLYPFAKFATYTGGDTPPPLVRPVVDEHGLVDIPASLDLFSFEGIARRLAQSVGEDPVVRQAKMGIDAVTEREGVFHIWLHPNNLVRKSDFDRLRQVLSYIADKRDQGLLSVETMADVAQRVSEEDITNPAETEDIARRVETDDD
;
A
#
# COMPACT_ATOMS: atom_id res chain seq x y z
N MET A 1 4.57 0.25 23.70
CA MET A 1 4.23 1.37 22.79
C MET A 1 3.12 2.14 23.50
N GLU A 2 3.21 3.46 23.65
CA GLU A 2 2.10 4.26 24.23
C GLU A 2 0.84 4.06 23.37
N SER A 3 -0.34 4.13 23.97
CA SER A 3 -1.62 4.03 23.25
C SER A 3 -1.58 4.87 21.98
N PRO A 4 -2.03 4.34 20.83
CA PRO A 4 -2.00 5.08 19.58
C PRO A 4 -2.72 6.43 19.78
N PRO A 5 -2.16 7.56 19.29
CA PRO A 5 -2.73 8.87 19.58
C PRO A 5 -4.17 8.92 19.08
N GLU A 6 -5.16 9.08 19.96
CA GLU A 6 -6.60 9.03 19.61
C GLU A 6 -6.95 9.94 18.42
N GLN A 7 -6.28 11.08 18.32
CA GLN A 7 -6.48 12.02 17.22
C GLN A 7 -6.02 11.44 15.87
N ARG A 8 -4.94 10.63 15.84
CA ARG A 8 -4.45 9.98 14.63
C ARG A 8 -5.44 8.92 14.14
N ILE A 9 -6.10 8.20 15.04
CA ILE A 9 -7.10 7.19 14.69
C ILE A 9 -8.38 7.85 14.17
N ARG A 10 -8.91 8.87 14.88
CA ARG A 10 -10.10 9.62 14.40
C ARG A 10 -9.86 10.21 13.01
N ASN A 11 -8.67 10.75 12.79
CA ASN A 11 -8.27 11.23 11.47
C ASN A 11 -8.20 10.10 10.44
N ALA A 12 -7.77 8.89 10.81
CA ALA A 12 -7.73 7.74 9.92
C ALA A 12 -9.14 7.34 9.45
N ARG A 13 -10.13 7.28 10.36
CA ARG A 13 -11.52 6.94 10.01
C ARG A 13 -12.15 7.98 9.06
N THR A 14 -11.98 9.27 9.38
CA THR A 14 -12.46 10.34 8.48
C THR A 14 -11.74 10.32 7.14
N GLY A 15 -10.42 10.11 7.14
CA GLY A 15 -9.62 10.01 5.93
C GLY A 15 -10.02 8.82 5.05
N TRP A 16 -10.40 7.70 5.67
CA TRP A 16 -10.89 6.48 5.01
C TRP A 16 -12.17 6.75 4.23
N GLN A 17 -13.23 7.19 4.92
CA GLN A 17 -14.53 7.53 4.34
C GLN A 17 -14.41 8.53 3.19
N ARG A 18 -13.65 9.61 3.42
CA ARG A 18 -13.44 10.66 2.41
C ARG A 18 -12.59 10.21 1.24
N ALA A 19 -11.70 9.25 1.43
CA ALA A 19 -10.95 8.67 0.32
C ALA A 19 -11.87 7.82 -0.56
N ILE A 20 -12.74 6.99 0.01
CA ILE A 20 -13.75 6.22 -0.74
C ILE A 20 -14.60 7.17 -1.59
N GLU A 21 -15.19 8.21 -0.99
CA GLU A 21 -15.96 9.23 -1.73
C GLU A 21 -15.21 9.82 -2.92
N LEU A 22 -13.89 10.07 -2.76
CA LEU A 22 -13.07 10.63 -3.82
C LEU A 22 -12.77 9.59 -4.90
N PHE A 23 -12.42 8.36 -4.55
CA PHE A 23 -12.21 7.29 -5.53
C PHE A 23 -13.48 7.04 -6.35
N ASP A 24 -14.65 6.99 -5.70
CA ASP A 24 -15.96 6.85 -6.33
C ASP A 24 -16.27 7.99 -7.30
N SER A 25 -16.01 9.24 -6.90
CA SER A 25 -16.27 10.40 -7.74
C SER A 25 -15.48 10.41 -9.07
N TYR A 26 -14.39 9.63 -9.13
CA TYR A 26 -13.57 9.47 -10.33
C TYR A 26 -13.63 8.06 -10.94
N SER A 27 -14.37 7.13 -10.32
CA SER A 27 -14.43 5.71 -10.69
C SER A 27 -13.03 5.08 -10.79
N ILE A 28 -12.15 5.39 -9.81
CA ILE A 28 -10.76 4.92 -9.78
C ILE A 28 -10.66 3.79 -8.74
N PRO A 29 -10.47 2.52 -9.16
CA PRO A 29 -10.33 1.43 -8.21
C PRO A 29 -8.99 1.54 -7.47
N ALA A 30 -8.92 0.88 -6.32
CA ALA A 30 -7.76 0.89 -5.45
C ALA A 30 -7.73 -0.38 -4.59
N THR A 31 -6.53 -0.79 -4.20
CA THR A 31 -6.32 -1.87 -3.23
C THR A 31 -6.26 -1.31 -1.82
N TRP A 32 -7.17 -1.75 -0.97
CA TRP A 32 -7.22 -1.42 0.44
C TRP A 32 -6.58 -2.52 1.27
N ALA A 33 -5.30 -2.35 1.62
CA ALA A 33 -4.60 -3.29 2.48
C ALA A 33 -5.03 -3.12 3.94
N ILE A 34 -5.81 -4.08 4.45
CA ILE A 34 -6.48 -4.01 5.75
C ILE A 34 -5.73 -4.87 6.78
N VAL A 35 -5.54 -4.30 7.97
CA VAL A 35 -5.06 -5.06 9.14
C VAL A 35 -6.18 -6.00 9.59
N GLY A 36 -5.94 -7.31 9.56
CA GLY A 36 -6.98 -8.31 9.79
C GLY A 36 -7.66 -8.22 11.16
N HIS A 37 -6.98 -7.70 12.19
CA HIS A 37 -7.57 -7.47 13.51
C HIS A 37 -8.77 -6.52 13.48
N LEU A 38 -8.79 -5.56 12.53
CA LEU A 38 -9.91 -4.63 12.39
C LEU A 38 -11.20 -5.33 11.96
N LEU A 39 -11.10 -6.54 11.41
CA LEU A 39 -12.22 -7.40 11.03
C LEU A 39 -12.74 -8.23 12.20
N LEU A 40 -12.41 -7.96 13.45
CA LEU A 40 -13.05 -8.63 14.59
C LEU A 40 -14.35 -7.89 14.96
N ASP A 41 -15.35 -8.60 15.50
CA ASP A 41 -16.50 -7.96 16.17
C ASP A 41 -16.16 -7.65 17.63
N GLU A 42 -15.41 -8.55 18.27
CA GLU A 42 -14.95 -8.47 19.65
C GLU A 42 -13.57 -9.12 19.81
N CYS A 43 -12.87 -8.75 20.87
CA CYS A 43 -11.55 -9.28 21.20
C CYS A 43 -11.37 -9.42 22.71
N GLU A 44 -10.81 -10.55 23.17
CA GLU A 44 -10.49 -10.74 24.60
C GLU A 44 -9.27 -9.93 25.07
N GLY A 45 -8.48 -9.34 24.15
CA GLY A 45 -7.26 -8.57 24.41
C GLY A 45 -6.04 -9.40 24.87
N THR A 46 -6.20 -10.68 25.20
CA THR A 46 -5.09 -11.51 25.69
C THR A 46 -4.33 -12.30 24.63
N HIS A 47 -4.98 -12.60 23.49
CA HIS A 47 -4.37 -13.23 22.31
C HIS A 47 -3.56 -14.50 22.56
N ARG A 48 -3.91 -15.29 23.57
CA ARG A 48 -3.08 -16.41 24.09
C ARG A 48 -2.71 -17.47 23.05
N ASP A 49 -3.53 -17.62 22.02
CA ASP A 49 -3.33 -18.61 20.97
C ASP A 49 -2.48 -18.09 19.80
N HIS A 50 -2.00 -16.85 19.86
CA HIS A 50 -1.12 -16.27 18.85
C HIS A 50 0.34 -16.23 19.33
N PRO A 51 1.32 -16.72 18.54
CA PRO A 51 2.74 -16.76 18.94
C PRO A 51 3.38 -15.37 19.12
N ALA A 52 2.69 -14.30 18.73
CA ALA A 52 3.12 -12.92 18.92
C ALA A 52 2.44 -12.20 20.10
N SER A 53 1.65 -12.91 20.92
CA SER A 53 0.77 -12.34 21.95
C SER A 53 1.46 -11.41 22.96
N GLU A 54 2.76 -11.60 23.19
CA GLU A 54 3.51 -10.87 24.22
C GLU A 54 4.12 -9.55 23.75
N PHE A 55 3.97 -9.16 22.48
CA PHE A 55 4.60 -7.94 21.96
C PHE A 55 3.76 -7.21 20.91
N GLY A 56 4.21 -6.01 20.54
CA GLY A 56 3.63 -5.23 19.46
C GLY A 56 2.15 -4.88 19.69
N TRP A 57 1.34 -5.08 18.66
CA TRP A 57 -0.09 -4.78 18.63
C TRP A 57 -0.85 -5.44 19.79
N PHE A 58 -0.66 -6.74 20.00
CA PHE A 58 -1.38 -7.50 21.02
C PHE A 58 -1.09 -7.03 22.44
N SER A 59 0.16 -6.63 22.73
CA SER A 59 0.51 -6.10 24.05
C SER A 59 -0.17 -4.76 24.40
N ALA A 60 -0.70 -4.06 23.40
CA ALA A 60 -1.38 -2.79 23.55
C ALA A 60 -2.90 -2.88 23.36
N ASP A 61 -3.41 -4.03 22.88
CA ASP A 61 -4.84 -4.25 22.65
C ASP A 61 -5.57 -4.43 23.99
N PRO A 62 -6.49 -3.52 24.37
CA PRO A 62 -7.27 -3.64 25.59
C PRO A 62 -8.37 -4.70 25.52
N GLY A 63 -8.67 -5.25 24.34
CA GLY A 63 -9.86 -6.04 24.08
C GLY A 63 -11.14 -5.19 24.03
N GLY A 64 -12.29 -5.86 24.15
CA GLY A 64 -13.62 -5.26 24.04
C GLY A 64 -14.21 -5.39 22.64
N ASP A 65 -15.01 -4.42 22.24
CA ASP A 65 -15.64 -4.32 20.91
C ASP A 65 -15.49 -2.91 20.31
N GLU A 66 -16.12 -2.64 19.17
CA GLU A 66 -16.05 -1.31 18.54
C GLU A 66 -16.62 -0.18 19.43
N THR A 67 -17.58 -0.47 20.31
CA THR A 67 -18.18 0.55 21.18
C THR A 67 -17.25 0.93 22.34
N GLU A 68 -16.49 -0.02 22.85
CA GLU A 68 -15.56 0.17 23.96
C GLU A 68 -14.17 0.65 23.49
N SER A 69 -13.74 0.17 22.32
CA SER A 69 -12.36 0.19 21.85
C SER A 69 -12.27 0.50 20.34
N GLU A 70 -13.06 1.46 19.84
CA GLU A 70 -13.22 1.82 18.42
C GLU A 70 -11.91 1.83 17.60
N GLN A 71 -10.77 2.21 18.19
CA GLN A 71 -9.46 2.23 17.53
C GLN A 71 -8.85 0.87 17.16
N TRP A 72 -9.37 -0.24 17.71
CA TRP A 72 -8.90 -1.61 17.49
C TRP A 72 -9.78 -2.43 16.54
N PHE A 73 -10.92 -1.84 16.17
CA PHE A 73 -11.95 -2.42 15.32
C PHE A 73 -12.19 -1.50 14.12
N GLY A 74 -12.69 -2.05 13.02
CA GLY A 74 -12.94 -1.27 11.82
C GLY A 74 -13.83 -1.97 10.80
N LEU A 75 -14.62 -2.97 11.23
CA LEU A 75 -15.48 -3.72 10.34
C LEU A 75 -16.43 -2.81 9.53
N PRO A 76 -17.13 -1.82 10.13
CA PRO A 76 -17.99 -0.94 9.33
C PRO A 76 -17.24 -0.15 8.26
N LEU A 77 -15.96 0.19 8.50
CA LEU A 77 -15.14 0.89 7.50
C LEU A 77 -14.76 -0.04 6.34
N VAL A 78 -14.62 -1.34 6.59
CA VAL A 78 -14.39 -2.32 5.53
C VAL A 78 -15.67 -2.57 4.74
N GLU A 79 -16.82 -2.62 5.41
CA GLU A 79 -18.14 -2.68 4.76
C GLU A 79 -18.37 -1.47 3.83
N GLU A 80 -17.95 -0.27 4.24
CA GLU A 80 -17.98 0.92 3.36
C GLU A 80 -17.15 0.76 2.06
N ILE A 81 -16.07 -0.03 2.06
CA ILE A 81 -15.33 -0.31 0.81
C ILE A 81 -16.11 -1.27 -0.07
N ILE A 82 -16.73 -2.28 0.54
CA ILE A 82 -17.50 -3.31 -0.17
C ILE A 82 -18.75 -2.69 -0.81
N ASP A 83 -19.37 -1.73 -0.12
CA ASP A 83 -20.58 -1.03 -0.56
C ASP A 83 -20.29 0.19 -1.46
N ALA A 84 -19.02 0.49 -1.77
CA ALA A 84 -18.62 1.61 -2.61
C ALA A 84 -19.11 1.45 -4.06
N ASP A 85 -19.27 2.58 -4.77
CA ASP A 85 -19.69 2.57 -6.17
C ASP A 85 -18.59 2.01 -7.10
N THR A 86 -17.33 2.16 -6.71
CA THR A 86 -16.16 1.63 -7.42
C THR A 86 -15.77 0.26 -6.89
N ASP A 87 -15.48 -0.67 -7.81
CA ASP A 87 -15.00 -2.00 -7.47
C ASP A 87 -13.57 -1.94 -6.91
N HIS A 88 -13.46 -1.94 -5.58
CA HIS A 88 -12.21 -1.90 -4.85
C HIS A 88 -11.71 -3.30 -4.52
N GLU A 89 -10.39 -3.48 -4.52
CA GLU A 89 -9.77 -4.69 -4.01
C GLU A 89 -9.56 -4.57 -2.50
N LEU A 90 -9.88 -5.63 -1.75
CA LEU A 90 -9.42 -5.80 -0.38
C LEU A 90 -8.10 -6.60 -0.38
N GLY A 91 -7.05 -6.05 0.22
CA GLY A 91 -5.75 -6.72 0.41
C GLY A 91 -5.47 -6.98 1.90
N CYS A 92 -4.56 -7.91 2.22
CA CYS A 92 -4.16 -8.17 3.61
C CYS A 92 -2.95 -7.31 4.01
N HIS A 93 -2.98 -6.72 5.20
CA HIS A 93 -1.88 -6.00 5.83
C HIS A 93 -1.37 -6.70 7.11
N SER A 94 -1.32 -8.04 7.05
CA SER A 94 -1.19 -8.96 8.18
C SER A 94 -2.33 -8.85 9.19
N PHE A 95 -2.39 -9.78 10.16
CA PHE A 95 -3.46 -9.76 11.15
C PHE A 95 -3.24 -8.64 12.18
N SER A 96 -2.05 -8.48 12.73
CA SER A 96 -1.76 -7.52 13.82
C SER A 96 -0.65 -6.52 13.48
N HIS A 97 -0.41 -6.28 12.19
CA HIS A 97 0.61 -5.33 11.71
C HIS A 97 2.03 -5.64 12.23
N VAL A 98 2.35 -6.92 12.43
CA VAL A 98 3.72 -7.36 12.77
C VAL A 98 4.64 -7.09 11.58
N VAL A 99 5.89 -6.65 11.84
CA VAL A 99 6.88 -6.43 10.78
C VAL A 99 7.52 -7.77 10.39
N PHE A 100 7.43 -8.14 9.11
CA PHE A 100 7.86 -9.44 8.58
C PHE A 100 9.39 -9.54 8.37
N ASP A 101 10.17 -8.90 9.25
CA ASP A 101 11.63 -8.99 9.25
C ASP A 101 12.06 -10.39 9.70
N ARG A 102 12.72 -11.14 8.81
CA ARG A 102 13.21 -12.51 9.08
C ARG A 102 14.21 -12.58 10.24
N ASN A 103 14.81 -11.45 10.64
CA ASN A 103 15.71 -11.39 11.79
C ASN A 103 14.98 -11.09 13.11
N GLN A 104 13.71 -10.66 13.06
CA GLN A 104 12.96 -10.25 14.25
C GLN A 104 11.82 -11.21 14.59
N ILE A 105 11.23 -11.88 13.60
CA ILE A 105 10.13 -12.82 13.82
C ILE A 105 10.46 -14.21 13.25
N THR A 106 9.70 -15.21 13.69
CA THR A 106 9.83 -16.60 13.20
C THR A 106 8.82 -16.87 12.08
N THR A 107 9.07 -17.95 11.32
CA THR A 107 8.09 -18.45 10.33
C THR A 107 6.77 -18.82 11.00
N GLU A 108 6.78 -19.26 12.26
CA GLU A 108 5.57 -19.55 13.03
C GLU A 108 4.72 -18.29 13.25
N ILE A 109 5.34 -17.16 13.62
CA ILE A 109 4.65 -15.88 13.75
C ILE A 109 4.07 -15.41 12.40
N ALA A 110 4.89 -15.41 11.34
CA ALA A 110 4.42 -15.01 10.01
C ALA A 110 3.26 -15.89 9.51
N THR A 111 3.32 -17.20 9.79
CA THR A 111 2.26 -18.15 9.44
C THR A 111 0.99 -17.90 10.24
N ALA A 112 1.09 -17.61 11.53
CA ALA A 112 -0.05 -17.31 12.38
C ALA A 112 -0.75 -16.01 11.95
N GLU A 113 0.02 -14.96 11.65
CA GLU A 113 -0.48 -13.68 11.13
C GLU A 113 -1.29 -13.87 9.84
N VAL A 114 -0.74 -14.60 8.88
CA VAL A 114 -1.39 -14.87 7.59
C VAL A 114 -2.63 -15.75 7.77
N ARG A 115 -2.52 -16.86 8.51
CA ARG A 115 -3.64 -17.78 8.72
C ARG A 115 -4.80 -17.10 9.42
N ARG A 116 -4.53 -16.26 10.42
CA ARG A 116 -5.59 -15.54 11.13
C ARG A 116 -6.24 -14.49 10.25
N CYS A 117 -5.47 -13.76 9.42
CA CYS A 117 -5.99 -12.82 8.41
C CYS A 117 -6.95 -13.53 7.44
N ASN A 118 -6.54 -14.68 6.89
CA ASN A 118 -7.37 -15.44 5.95
C ASN A 118 -8.60 -16.07 6.62
N ALA A 119 -8.46 -16.57 7.85
CA ALA A 119 -9.59 -17.15 8.59
C ALA A 119 -10.69 -16.11 8.84
N ILE A 120 -10.35 -14.93 9.36
CA ILE A 120 -11.34 -13.88 9.64
C ILE A 120 -11.95 -13.31 8.36
N ALA A 121 -11.16 -13.17 7.28
CA ALA A 121 -11.69 -12.79 5.98
C ALA A 121 -12.71 -13.81 5.47
N HIS A 122 -12.37 -15.11 5.53
CA HIS A 122 -13.24 -16.19 5.07
C HIS A 122 -14.54 -16.29 5.88
N GLU A 123 -14.46 -16.13 7.21
CA GLU A 123 -15.64 -16.08 8.09
C GLU A 123 -16.63 -14.98 7.69
N ARG A 124 -16.14 -13.91 7.06
CA ARG A 124 -16.93 -12.79 6.53
C ARG A 124 -17.27 -12.90 5.05
N GLY A 125 -16.95 -14.01 4.40
CA GLY A 125 -17.16 -14.18 2.95
C GLY A 125 -16.22 -13.34 2.09
N LEU A 126 -15.11 -12.86 2.65
CA LEU A 126 -14.08 -12.07 1.98
C LEU A 126 -12.89 -12.95 1.61
N SER A 127 -12.06 -12.45 0.70
CA SER A 127 -10.79 -13.06 0.33
C SER A 127 -9.74 -11.98 0.06
N PHE A 128 -8.48 -12.29 0.40
CA PHE A 128 -7.35 -11.44 0.09
C PHE A 128 -6.44 -12.14 -0.91
N SER A 129 -6.18 -11.51 -2.06
CA SER A 129 -5.23 -12.00 -3.08
C SER A 129 -3.91 -11.23 -3.06
N SER A 130 -3.93 -9.95 -2.66
CA SER A 130 -2.71 -9.15 -2.47
C SER A 130 -2.30 -8.99 -1.00
N PHE A 131 -1.00 -8.81 -0.79
CA PHE A 131 -0.41 -8.55 0.52
C PHE A 131 0.45 -7.28 0.51
N VAL A 132 0.25 -6.42 1.51
CA VAL A 132 1.16 -5.30 1.76
C VAL A 132 1.89 -5.55 3.07
N PHE A 133 3.21 -5.60 3.03
CA PHE A 133 3.99 -5.84 4.25
C PHE A 133 3.92 -4.64 5.21
N PRO A 134 3.69 -4.86 6.52
CA PRO A 134 3.84 -3.82 7.52
C PRO A 134 5.22 -3.16 7.44
N ARG A 135 5.23 -1.82 7.35
CA ARG A 135 6.43 -1.00 7.10
C ARG A 135 7.18 -1.30 5.80
N ASN A 136 6.54 -2.01 4.86
CA ASN A 136 7.11 -2.47 3.60
C ASN A 136 8.37 -3.33 3.76
N VAL A 137 8.51 -4.03 4.88
CA VAL A 137 9.62 -4.97 5.11
C VAL A 137 9.22 -6.32 4.53
N VAL A 138 9.69 -6.58 3.30
CA VAL A 138 9.41 -7.82 2.57
C VAL A 138 10.17 -8.99 3.20
N GLY A 139 9.43 -10.03 3.57
CA GLY A 139 9.97 -11.25 4.14
C GLY A 139 8.92 -12.36 4.09
N PHE A 140 9.31 -13.60 4.40
CA PHE A 140 8.37 -14.75 4.45
C PHE A 140 7.46 -14.91 3.22
N ARG A 141 7.91 -14.53 2.02
CA ARG A 141 7.16 -14.65 0.76
C ARG A 141 6.69 -16.09 0.50
N ASP A 142 7.51 -17.06 0.86
CA ASP A 142 7.17 -18.50 0.86
C ASP A 142 5.93 -18.85 1.71
N VAL A 143 5.67 -18.10 2.79
CA VAL A 143 4.47 -18.24 3.62
C VAL A 143 3.26 -17.68 2.89
N LEU A 144 3.39 -16.53 2.23
CA LEU A 144 2.29 -15.90 1.48
C LEU A 144 1.83 -16.82 0.34
N SER A 145 2.76 -17.31 -0.48
CA SER A 145 2.47 -18.23 -1.60
C SER A 145 1.75 -19.50 -1.12
N ARG A 146 2.22 -20.13 -0.03
CA ARG A 146 1.57 -21.31 0.57
C ARG A 146 0.16 -21.05 1.12
N HIS A 147 -0.21 -19.79 1.32
CA HIS A 147 -1.49 -19.38 1.87
C HIS A 147 -2.40 -18.69 0.85
N GLY A 148 -2.07 -18.78 -0.45
CA GLY A 148 -2.96 -18.39 -1.54
C GLY A 148 -2.94 -16.90 -1.87
N PHE A 149 -1.94 -16.16 -1.41
CA PHE A 149 -1.69 -14.83 -1.97
C PHE A 149 -1.08 -14.97 -3.37
N GLU A 150 -1.39 -14.01 -4.23
CA GLU A 150 -0.98 -13.94 -5.62
C GLU A 150 0.04 -12.82 -5.86
N ALA A 151 -0.04 -11.75 -5.08
CA ALA A 151 0.84 -10.60 -5.22
C ALA A 151 1.22 -9.94 -3.89
N TYR A 152 2.30 -9.17 -3.93
CA TYR A 152 2.65 -8.29 -2.82
C TYR A 152 3.21 -6.94 -3.29
N ARG A 153 3.14 -5.92 -2.44
CA ARG A 153 3.77 -4.63 -2.72
C ARG A 153 5.25 -4.67 -2.37
N GLY A 154 6.10 -4.58 -3.38
CA GLY A 154 7.57 -4.58 -3.24
C GLY A 154 8.16 -3.26 -2.76
N ALA A 155 9.48 -3.28 -2.58
CA ALA A 155 10.26 -2.09 -2.24
C ALA A 155 10.31 -1.11 -3.42
N SER A 156 10.28 0.19 -3.13
CA SER A 156 10.52 1.20 -4.16
C SER A 156 11.96 1.14 -4.67
N PRO A 157 12.19 1.27 -5.99
CA PRO A 157 13.54 1.44 -6.51
C PRO A 157 14.24 2.65 -5.87
N PRO A 158 15.55 2.56 -5.58
CA PRO A 158 16.28 3.66 -4.98
C PRO A 158 16.25 4.88 -5.90
N ARG A 159 16.08 6.06 -5.30
CA ARG A 159 16.20 7.34 -5.99
C ARG A 159 17.65 7.81 -5.93
N TRP A 160 18.05 8.64 -6.89
CA TRP A 160 19.41 9.20 -6.95
C TRP A 160 19.82 9.99 -5.69
N TYR A 161 18.84 10.49 -4.93
CA TYR A 161 19.06 11.21 -3.67
C TYR A 161 19.02 10.31 -2.43
N ASP A 162 18.61 9.05 -2.55
CA ASP A 162 18.55 8.11 -1.43
C ASP A 162 19.99 7.75 -1.04
N GLY A 163 20.35 7.96 0.23
CA GLY A 163 21.72 7.80 0.73
C GLY A 163 22.61 9.04 0.65
N SER A 164 22.13 10.16 0.08
CA SER A 164 22.85 11.43 0.07
C SER A 164 22.80 12.15 1.44
N SER A 165 23.91 12.71 1.89
CA SER A 165 23.95 13.60 3.08
C SER A 165 23.14 14.89 2.89
N LEU A 166 22.78 15.22 1.65
CA LEU A 166 21.93 16.37 1.27
C LEU A 166 20.48 15.95 0.97
N TYR A 167 20.07 14.75 1.37
CA TYR A 167 18.76 14.15 1.07
C TYR A 167 17.57 15.13 1.13
N PRO A 168 17.35 15.93 2.20
CA PRO A 168 16.20 16.82 2.25
C PRO A 168 16.22 17.90 1.16
N PHE A 169 17.39 18.41 0.82
CA PHE A 169 17.56 19.45 -0.20
C PHE A 169 17.46 18.88 -1.61
N ALA A 170 18.11 17.74 -1.88
CA ALA A 170 18.05 17.05 -3.17
C ALA A 170 16.62 16.58 -3.50
N LYS A 171 15.90 16.05 -2.50
CA LYS A 171 14.48 15.72 -2.61
C LYS A 171 13.63 16.96 -2.90
N PHE A 172 13.86 18.06 -2.16
CA PHE A 172 13.16 19.33 -2.42
C PHE A 172 13.38 19.84 -3.84
N ALA A 173 14.63 19.91 -4.31
CA ALA A 173 14.97 20.35 -5.66
C ALA A 173 14.28 19.49 -6.73
N THR A 174 14.30 18.17 -6.58
CA THR A 174 13.61 17.24 -7.49
C THR A 174 12.11 17.54 -7.56
N TYR A 175 11.45 17.62 -6.40
CA TYR A 175 9.99 17.78 -6.34
C TYR A 175 9.53 19.17 -6.83
N THR A 176 10.33 20.21 -6.62
CA THR A 176 9.95 21.61 -6.92
C THR A 176 10.43 22.14 -8.28
N GLY A 177 11.51 21.59 -8.84
CA GLY A 177 12.09 22.11 -10.09
C GLY A 177 12.85 21.10 -10.93
N GLY A 178 12.91 19.83 -10.53
CA GLY A 178 13.52 18.76 -11.32
C GLY A 178 12.52 18.11 -12.26
N ASP A 179 12.92 17.82 -13.50
CA ASP A 179 12.07 17.20 -14.53
C ASP A 179 12.16 15.67 -14.56
N THR A 180 12.75 15.08 -13.52
CA THR A 180 12.81 13.63 -13.36
C THR A 180 11.51 13.12 -12.74
N PRO A 181 10.72 12.27 -13.45
CA PRO A 181 9.52 11.67 -12.88
C PRO A 181 9.86 10.62 -11.82
N PRO A 182 8.88 10.21 -11.00
CA PRO A 182 8.94 8.94 -10.28
C PRO A 182 9.30 7.74 -11.16
N PRO A 183 9.94 6.69 -10.61
CA PRO A 183 10.25 5.49 -11.36
C PRO A 183 8.95 4.83 -11.76
N LEU A 184 8.84 4.51 -13.04
CA LEU A 184 7.96 3.44 -13.48
C LEU A 184 8.59 2.14 -13.02
N VAL A 185 7.78 1.26 -12.48
CA VAL A 185 8.20 -0.04 -11.99
C VAL A 185 7.71 -1.12 -12.95
N ARG A 186 8.34 -2.29 -12.88
CA ARG A 186 7.91 -3.47 -13.62
C ARG A 186 7.55 -4.54 -12.61
N PRO A 187 6.28 -4.97 -12.57
CA PRO A 187 5.92 -6.15 -11.80
C PRO A 187 6.61 -7.38 -12.37
N VAL A 188 7.00 -8.32 -11.51
CA VAL A 188 7.66 -9.57 -11.91
C VAL A 188 7.15 -10.73 -11.07
N VAL A 189 7.06 -11.91 -11.66
CA VAL A 189 6.80 -13.15 -10.90
C VAL A 189 8.09 -13.54 -10.17
N ASP A 190 8.02 -13.68 -8.85
CA ASP A 190 9.15 -14.03 -8.01
C ASP A 190 9.40 -15.54 -7.94
N GLU A 191 10.44 -15.96 -7.22
CA GLU A 191 10.81 -17.38 -7.09
C GLU A 191 9.76 -18.25 -6.35
N HIS A 192 8.73 -17.63 -5.77
CA HIS A 192 7.62 -18.29 -5.09
C HIS A 192 6.31 -18.25 -5.89
N GLY A 193 6.34 -17.72 -7.13
CA GLY A 193 5.17 -17.57 -7.98
C GLY A 193 4.28 -16.39 -7.59
N LEU A 194 4.76 -15.47 -6.76
CA LEU A 194 4.04 -14.25 -6.39
C LEU A 194 4.41 -13.12 -7.35
N VAL A 195 3.46 -12.28 -7.72
CA VAL A 195 3.75 -11.05 -8.44
C VAL A 195 4.25 -9.98 -7.46
N ASP A 196 5.53 -9.63 -7.55
CA ASP A 196 6.10 -8.46 -6.89
C ASP A 196 5.65 -7.21 -7.64
N ILE A 197 4.95 -6.31 -6.96
CA ILE A 197 4.51 -5.01 -7.49
C ILE A 197 5.24 -3.89 -6.73
N PRO A 198 6.42 -3.43 -7.19
CA PRO A 198 7.15 -2.38 -6.49
C PRO A 198 6.35 -1.07 -6.36
N ALA A 199 6.61 -0.28 -5.33
CA ALA A 199 5.98 1.03 -5.16
C ALA A 199 6.75 2.14 -5.91
N SER A 200 6.06 3.13 -6.47
CA SER A 200 6.70 4.27 -7.17
C SER A 200 6.71 5.57 -6.37
N LEU A 201 5.58 5.91 -5.74
CA LEU A 201 5.38 7.19 -5.07
C LEU A 201 4.47 7.07 -3.83
N ASP A 202 4.99 7.52 -2.70
CA ASP A 202 4.19 7.86 -1.52
C ASP A 202 3.69 9.31 -1.64
N LEU A 203 2.36 9.49 -1.73
CA LEU A 203 1.71 10.80 -1.86
C LEU A 203 1.92 11.73 -0.65
N PHE A 204 2.44 11.22 0.46
CA PHE A 204 2.67 11.99 1.68
C PHE A 204 4.13 11.92 2.17
N SER A 205 5.04 11.38 1.35
CA SER A 205 6.49 11.36 1.65
C SER A 205 7.17 12.74 1.72
N PHE A 206 6.46 13.80 1.37
CA PHE A 206 6.94 15.19 1.38
C PHE A 206 6.26 16.00 2.49
N GLU A 207 6.46 15.57 3.73
CA GLU A 207 5.94 16.22 4.94
C GLU A 207 7.03 16.96 5.75
N GLY A 208 6.63 17.70 6.79
CA GLY A 208 7.56 18.36 7.70
C GLY A 208 8.20 19.65 7.14
N ILE A 209 9.52 19.78 7.31
CA ILE A 209 10.28 21.00 6.92
C ILE A 209 10.22 21.22 5.41
N ALA A 210 10.27 20.16 4.61
CA ALA A 210 10.18 20.25 3.14
C ALA A 210 8.84 20.82 2.68
N ARG A 211 7.71 20.40 3.30
CA ARG A 211 6.37 20.98 3.07
C ARG A 211 6.33 22.47 3.42
N ARG A 212 6.94 22.89 4.53
CA ARG A 212 7.00 24.31 4.94
C ARG A 212 7.77 25.18 3.95
N LEU A 213 8.87 24.67 3.40
CA LEU A 213 9.66 25.36 2.37
C LEU A 213 8.94 25.42 1.02
N ALA A 214 8.04 24.47 0.73
CA ALA A 214 7.26 24.43 -0.49
C ALA A 214 5.97 25.26 -0.47
N GLN A 215 5.52 25.74 0.70
CA GLN A 215 4.32 26.61 0.81
C GLN A 215 4.46 27.94 0.07
N SER A 216 5.67 28.30 -0.37
CA SER A 216 5.95 29.46 -1.22
C SER A 216 5.84 29.18 -2.72
N VAL A 217 5.59 27.92 -3.12
CA VAL A 217 5.52 27.46 -4.51
C VAL A 217 4.04 27.27 -4.90
N GLY A 218 3.66 27.70 -6.11
CA GLY A 218 2.25 27.77 -6.53
C GLY A 218 1.54 26.42 -6.66
N GLU A 219 2.21 25.40 -7.17
CA GLU A 219 1.68 24.03 -7.30
C GLU A 219 2.28 23.13 -6.20
N ASP A 220 1.46 22.24 -5.63
CA ASP A 220 1.93 21.25 -4.65
C ASP A 220 3.02 20.35 -5.29
N PRO A 221 4.26 20.31 -4.75
CA PRO A 221 5.35 19.56 -5.37
C PRO A 221 5.07 18.05 -5.49
N VAL A 222 4.25 17.48 -4.62
CA VAL A 222 3.86 16.06 -4.74
C VAL A 222 2.85 15.86 -5.85
N VAL A 223 1.91 16.79 -6.03
CA VAL A 223 0.97 16.75 -7.17
C VAL A 223 1.75 16.86 -8.48
N ARG A 224 2.73 17.76 -8.56
CA ARG A 224 3.62 17.87 -9.73
C ARG A 224 4.32 16.54 -10.03
N GLN A 225 4.94 15.91 -9.02
CA GLN A 225 5.61 14.61 -9.19
C GLN A 225 4.64 13.49 -9.57
N ALA A 226 3.43 13.47 -9.00
CA ALA A 226 2.40 12.51 -9.38
C ALA A 226 1.99 12.68 -10.85
N LYS A 227 1.74 13.92 -11.31
CA LYS A 227 1.43 14.21 -12.72
C LYS A 227 2.56 13.78 -13.65
N MET A 228 3.82 14.04 -13.29
CA MET A 228 4.97 13.58 -14.07
C MET A 228 5.06 12.05 -14.16
N GLY A 229 4.73 11.32 -13.09
CA GLY A 229 4.65 9.86 -13.11
C GLY A 229 3.49 9.34 -13.95
N ILE A 230 2.35 10.03 -13.92
CA ILE A 230 1.18 9.72 -14.75
C ILE A 230 1.50 9.98 -16.23
N ASP A 231 2.07 11.12 -16.59
CA ASP A 231 2.48 11.40 -17.97
C ASP A 231 3.51 10.38 -18.45
N ALA A 232 4.48 10.03 -17.59
CA ALA A 232 5.47 9.00 -17.87
C ALA A 232 4.88 7.66 -18.28
N VAL A 233 3.81 7.18 -17.61
CA VAL A 233 3.18 5.89 -17.92
C VAL A 233 2.34 5.93 -19.20
N THR A 234 1.95 7.13 -19.68
CA THR A 234 1.29 7.27 -21.00
C THR A 234 2.27 7.22 -22.16
N GLU A 235 3.57 7.42 -21.91
CA GLU A 235 4.62 7.49 -22.95
C GLU A 235 5.51 6.25 -22.97
N ARG A 236 5.55 5.49 -21.88
CA ARG A 236 6.50 4.38 -21.66
C ARG A 236 5.81 3.23 -20.95
N GLU A 237 6.16 2.01 -21.34
CA GLU A 237 5.69 0.80 -20.69
C GLU A 237 6.17 0.72 -19.24
N GLY A 238 5.25 0.35 -18.35
CA GLY A 238 5.51 0.13 -16.93
C GLY A 238 4.28 0.39 -16.08
N VAL A 239 4.43 0.24 -14.77
CA VAL A 239 3.40 0.57 -13.78
C VAL A 239 3.86 1.78 -12.99
N PHE A 240 2.93 2.70 -12.72
CA PHE A 240 3.16 3.80 -11.78
C PHE A 240 2.34 3.57 -10.51
N HIS A 241 2.95 2.95 -9.50
CA HIS A 241 2.27 2.55 -8.27
C HIS A 241 2.31 3.67 -7.22
N ILE A 242 1.16 4.30 -7.02
CA ILE A 242 0.96 5.38 -6.04
C ILE A 242 0.34 4.79 -4.76
N TRP A 243 0.86 5.18 -3.58
CA TRP A 243 0.29 4.77 -2.30
C TRP A 243 0.14 5.91 -1.30
N LEU A 244 -0.77 5.72 -0.34
CA LEU A 244 -1.02 6.60 0.80
C LEU A 244 -1.59 5.79 1.98
N HIS A 245 -1.69 6.40 3.15
CA HIS A 245 -2.48 5.88 4.27
C HIS A 245 -3.67 6.79 4.55
N PRO A 246 -4.84 6.26 4.94
CA PRO A 246 -6.00 7.08 5.31
C PRO A 246 -5.68 8.10 6.42
N ASN A 247 -4.77 7.77 7.35
CA ASN A 247 -4.33 8.70 8.39
C ASN A 247 -3.49 9.89 7.88
N ASN A 248 -3.09 9.91 6.61
CA ASN A 248 -2.46 11.07 5.97
C ASN A 248 -3.49 12.15 5.60
N LEU A 249 -4.76 11.78 5.44
CA LEU A 249 -5.82 12.67 4.99
C LEU A 249 -6.49 13.37 6.17
N VAL A 250 -5.86 14.45 6.65
CA VAL A 250 -6.32 15.17 7.85
C VAL A 250 -6.88 16.54 7.52
N ARG A 251 -6.19 17.30 6.66
CA ARG A 251 -6.51 18.70 6.34
C ARG A 251 -7.15 18.79 4.96
N LYS A 252 -7.89 19.87 4.72
CA LYS A 252 -8.45 20.18 3.38
C LYS A 252 -7.40 20.07 2.27
N SER A 253 -6.19 20.56 2.50
CA SER A 253 -5.10 20.48 1.51
C SER A 253 -4.69 19.05 1.16
N ASP A 254 -4.83 18.11 2.10
CA ASP A 254 -4.46 16.71 1.90
C ASP A 254 -5.50 16.03 0.98
N PHE A 255 -6.78 16.35 1.16
CA PHE A 255 -7.86 15.97 0.23
C PHE A 255 -7.75 16.69 -1.12
N ASP A 256 -7.35 17.97 -1.14
CA ASP A 256 -7.13 18.73 -2.37
C ASP A 256 -5.97 18.13 -3.20
N ARG A 257 -4.93 17.60 -2.54
CA ARG A 257 -3.86 16.84 -3.20
C ARG A 257 -4.41 15.57 -3.84
N LEU A 258 -5.12 14.74 -3.07
CA LEU A 258 -5.69 13.48 -3.60
C LEU A 258 -6.62 13.75 -4.78
N ARG A 259 -7.53 14.73 -4.66
CA ARG A 259 -8.44 15.12 -5.73
C ARG A 259 -7.72 15.53 -7.01
N GLN A 260 -6.65 16.34 -6.92
CA GLN A 260 -5.90 16.76 -8.09
C GLN A 260 -5.22 15.59 -8.80
N VAL A 261 -4.70 14.62 -8.03
CA VAL A 261 -4.07 13.41 -8.59
C VAL A 261 -5.12 12.53 -9.25
N LEU A 262 -6.22 12.20 -8.55
CA LEU A 262 -7.30 11.37 -9.08
C LEU A 262 -7.95 11.99 -10.32
N SER A 263 -8.21 13.30 -10.30
CA SER A 263 -8.75 14.01 -11.47
C SER A 263 -7.83 13.93 -12.68
N TYR A 264 -6.50 13.94 -12.48
CA TYR A 264 -5.54 13.84 -13.57
C TYR A 264 -5.45 12.40 -14.11
N ILE A 265 -5.51 11.40 -13.22
CA ILE A 265 -5.61 9.99 -13.62
C ILE A 265 -6.87 9.76 -14.44
N ALA A 266 -8.03 10.24 -13.96
CA ALA A 266 -9.31 10.11 -14.64
C ALA A 266 -9.28 10.74 -16.04
N ASP A 267 -8.74 11.97 -16.17
CA ASP A 267 -8.63 12.64 -17.48
C ASP A 267 -7.81 11.80 -18.49
N LYS A 268 -6.66 11.25 -18.07
CA LYS A 268 -5.81 10.41 -18.94
C LYS A 268 -6.47 9.07 -19.27
N ARG A 269 -7.13 8.44 -18.28
CA ARG A 269 -7.90 7.20 -18.47
C ARG A 269 -9.05 7.41 -19.47
N ASP A 270 -9.81 8.49 -19.33
CA ASP A 270 -10.98 8.79 -20.16
C ASP A 270 -10.57 9.16 -21.61
N GLN A 271 -9.34 9.63 -21.80
CA GLN A 271 -8.70 9.78 -23.12
C GLN A 271 -8.16 8.46 -23.71
N GLY A 272 -8.21 7.36 -22.96
CA GLY A 272 -7.69 6.05 -23.35
C GLY A 272 -6.16 5.95 -23.32
N LEU A 273 -5.48 6.81 -22.56
CA LEU A 273 -4.01 6.88 -22.51
C LEU A 273 -3.38 5.97 -21.45
N LEU A 274 -4.16 5.53 -20.46
CA LEU A 274 -3.73 4.59 -19.42
C LEU A 274 -4.90 3.75 -18.92
N SER A 275 -4.59 2.61 -18.31
CA SER A 275 -5.50 1.85 -17.46
C SER A 275 -5.23 2.16 -15.98
N VAL A 276 -6.24 1.94 -15.14
CA VAL A 276 -6.11 1.96 -13.68
C VAL A 276 -6.46 0.57 -13.20
N GLU A 277 -5.57 -0.03 -12.41
CA GLU A 277 -5.63 -1.42 -11.99
C GLU A 277 -5.42 -1.50 -10.47
N THR A 278 -6.13 -2.42 -9.82
CA THR A 278 -5.79 -2.89 -8.46
C THR A 278 -4.53 -3.77 -8.49
N MET A 279 -3.97 -4.08 -7.32
CA MET A 279 -2.87 -5.04 -7.23
C MET A 279 -3.28 -6.43 -7.73
N ALA A 280 -4.52 -6.87 -7.46
CA ALA A 280 -5.06 -8.11 -8.00
C ALA A 280 -5.14 -8.09 -9.54
N ASP A 281 -5.63 -7.00 -10.14
CA ASP A 281 -5.69 -6.86 -11.59
C ASP A 281 -4.28 -6.96 -12.22
N VAL A 282 -3.30 -6.28 -11.62
CA VAL A 282 -1.89 -6.37 -12.05
C VAL A 282 -1.36 -7.79 -11.90
N ALA A 283 -1.68 -8.46 -10.79
CA ALA A 283 -1.24 -9.83 -10.53
C ALA A 283 -1.77 -10.81 -11.59
N GLN A 284 -3.06 -10.69 -11.92
CA GLN A 284 -3.71 -11.50 -12.93
C GLN A 284 -3.05 -11.28 -14.30
N ARG A 285 -2.93 -10.02 -14.73
CA ARG A 285 -2.34 -9.69 -16.03
C ARG A 285 -0.91 -10.22 -16.18
N VAL A 286 -0.07 -10.00 -15.16
CA VAL A 286 1.34 -10.44 -15.18
C VAL A 286 1.46 -11.97 -15.18
N SER A 287 0.59 -12.65 -14.42
CA SER A 287 0.57 -14.12 -14.39
C SER A 287 0.13 -14.71 -15.73
N GLU A 288 -0.84 -14.10 -16.41
CA GLU A 288 -1.28 -14.52 -17.75
C GLU A 288 -0.19 -14.29 -18.82
N GLU A 289 0.54 -13.17 -18.73
CA GLU A 289 1.69 -12.87 -19.60
C GLU A 289 2.83 -13.89 -19.40
N ASP A 290 3.15 -14.24 -18.16
CA ASP A 290 4.23 -15.19 -17.84
C ASP A 290 3.92 -16.62 -18.35
N ILE A 291 2.67 -17.07 -18.22
CA ILE A 291 2.22 -18.37 -18.74
C ILE A 291 2.32 -18.41 -20.27
N THR A 292 2.07 -17.29 -20.95
CA THR A 292 2.05 -17.22 -22.41
C THR A 292 3.41 -16.96 -23.03
N ASN A 293 4.40 -16.47 -22.28
CA ASN A 293 5.73 -16.14 -22.78
C ASN A 293 6.90 -16.47 -21.81
N PRO A 294 7.12 -17.76 -21.45
CA PRO A 294 8.08 -18.16 -20.42
C PRO A 294 9.56 -17.90 -20.77
N ALA A 295 9.88 -17.57 -22.03
CA ALA A 295 11.27 -17.39 -22.49
C ALA A 295 11.82 -15.96 -22.27
N GLU A 296 10.97 -14.95 -22.11
CA GLU A 296 11.40 -13.57 -21.84
C GLU A 296 11.60 -13.31 -20.34
N THR A 297 10.86 -14.00 -19.47
CA THR A 297 10.95 -13.85 -18.00
C THR A 297 12.31 -14.33 -17.46
N GLU A 298 12.85 -15.44 -17.96
CA GLU A 298 14.19 -15.94 -17.58
C GLU A 298 15.32 -14.98 -17.98
N ASP A 299 15.18 -14.24 -19.08
CA ASP A 299 16.21 -13.30 -19.56
C ASP A 299 16.18 -11.97 -18.80
N ILE A 300 15.02 -11.60 -18.22
CA ILE A 300 14.87 -10.42 -17.34
C ILE A 300 15.41 -10.72 -15.94
N ALA A 301 15.09 -11.89 -15.36
CA ALA A 301 15.62 -12.31 -14.06
C ALA A 301 17.17 -12.35 -14.05
N ARG A 302 17.77 -12.87 -15.13
CA ARG A 302 19.24 -12.88 -15.29
C ARG A 302 19.86 -11.50 -15.42
N ARG A 303 19.15 -10.50 -15.96
CA ARG A 303 19.66 -9.13 -16.10
C ARG A 303 19.64 -8.35 -14.80
N VAL A 304 18.69 -8.65 -13.90
CA VAL A 304 18.65 -8.05 -12.56
C VAL A 304 19.78 -8.61 -11.68
N GLU A 305 20.14 -9.89 -11.82
CA GLU A 305 21.27 -10.48 -11.09
C GLU A 305 22.64 -9.97 -11.56
N THR A 306 22.77 -9.48 -12.80
CA THR A 306 24.07 -9.02 -13.36
C THR A 306 24.43 -7.57 -13.05
N ASP A 307 23.51 -6.79 -12.47
CA ASP A 307 23.76 -5.38 -12.09
C ASP A 307 24.23 -5.22 -10.63
N ASP A 308 24.35 -6.32 -9.87
CA ASP A 308 24.84 -6.37 -8.47
C ASP A 308 26.28 -6.93 -8.30
N ASP A 309 27.04 -7.11 -9.40
CA ASP A 309 28.46 -7.53 -9.40
C ASP A 309 29.45 -6.40 -9.77
#